data_AF-A0AA39CJF4-F1
#
_entry.id   AF-A0AA39CJF4-F1
#
_cell.length_a   1.000
_cell.length_b   1.000
_cell.length_c   1.000
_cell.angle_alpha   90.00
_cell.angle_beta   90.00
_cell.angle_gamma   90.00
#
_symmetry.space_group_name_H-M   'P 1'
#
loop_
_entity.id
_entity.type
_entity.pdbx_description
1 polymer ?
#
loop_
_entity_poly.entity_id
_entity_poly.type
_entity_poly.pdbx_seq_one_letter_code
_entity_poly.pdbx_strand_id
1 'polypeptide(L)'
;MYYVWNPDLVLHILDPEFEQLPCQGLIRSADADELRCTRYRSDKSEVKARQLLATLSQGSPFDVSSDQLRTLARLCLCAKHRKDEETVYQELERRLEEARRLYSNFEEANTRFNTFREDICNELGINIFQSDAFLLRRIQKLNTKISSREQDITGLKAKLKAEQNSRKMVDSDMKCCKMTMKSLDSRYNELEMKLKDSESTVVQREQSLEQFKLKGLQLQGSLESAEAQVHLLQETCECAEAKAHQQEAEVNRLKSESAEKEMSSQELKSSIANLQAQLQETKTLETTVQCRVKELQEAISQTEAQAWTSQQSTARREEQLTSTEQRLSEQIRIFTTLHEQNFSAGEKLATTTLELQKCQNQLVNATTTITQLANAALQRCIDEERGRADTDASKTWKVRMQHFHQKRSSASRQRHEHSSTNTAIPTPTISSPDV
;
A
#
# COMPACT_ATOMS: atom_id res chain seq x y z
N MET A 1 -17.72 -19.48 -148.72
CA MET A 1 -18.86 -19.53 -149.66
C MET A 1 -18.30 -19.53 -151.08
N TYR A 2 -19.02 -20.08 -152.06
CA TYR A 2 -18.64 -20.01 -153.47
C TYR A 2 -19.83 -19.46 -154.26
N TYR A 3 -19.62 -18.44 -155.09
CA TYR A 3 -20.61 -17.96 -156.04
C TYR A 3 -20.62 -18.90 -157.25
N VAL A 4 -21.81 -19.36 -157.66
CA VAL A 4 -21.96 -20.24 -158.81
C VAL A 4 -22.52 -19.42 -159.97
N TRP A 5 -21.66 -19.05 -160.91
CA TRP A 5 -22.08 -18.42 -162.15
C TRP A 5 -22.77 -19.44 -163.06
N ASN A 6 -24.06 -19.22 -163.32
CA ASN A 6 -24.81 -19.96 -164.32
C ASN A 6 -25.43 -18.98 -165.31
N PRO A 7 -24.82 -18.80 -166.51
CA PRO A 7 -25.28 -17.82 -167.49
C PRO A 7 -26.68 -18.14 -168.02
N ASP A 8 -27.10 -19.41 -168.05
CA ASP A 8 -28.42 -19.79 -168.54
C ASP A 8 -29.53 -19.33 -167.56
N LEU A 9 -29.36 -19.63 -166.27
CA LEU A 9 -30.26 -19.18 -165.20
C LEU A 9 -30.31 -17.66 -165.05
N VAL A 10 -29.20 -16.96 -165.29
CA VAL A 10 -29.13 -15.49 -165.19
C VAL A 10 -29.72 -14.80 -166.42
N LEU A 11 -29.41 -15.29 -167.61
CA LEU A 11 -29.84 -14.66 -168.86
C LEU A 11 -31.26 -15.11 -169.26
N HIS A 12 -31.80 -16.17 -168.64
CA HIS A 12 -33.04 -16.90 -168.94
C HIS A 12 -33.14 -17.23 -170.44
N ILE A 13 -32.15 -17.97 -170.92
CA ILE A 13 -31.99 -18.26 -172.35
C ILE A 13 -32.80 -19.48 -172.73
N LEU A 14 -32.61 -20.59 -172.02
CA LEU A 14 -33.47 -21.77 -172.11
C LEU A 14 -34.74 -21.57 -171.28
N ASP A 15 -35.80 -22.25 -171.71
CA ASP A 15 -37.02 -22.38 -170.91
C ASP A 15 -36.78 -23.43 -169.79
N PRO A 16 -36.96 -23.09 -168.50
CA PRO A 16 -36.68 -24.02 -167.39
C PRO A 16 -37.64 -25.22 -167.33
N GLU A 17 -38.81 -25.16 -167.97
CA GLU A 17 -39.76 -26.30 -168.00
C GLU A 17 -39.50 -27.26 -169.16
N PHE A 18 -38.99 -26.76 -170.29
CA PHE A 18 -38.85 -27.53 -171.53
C PHE A 18 -37.39 -27.75 -171.97
N GLU A 19 -36.43 -27.09 -171.34
CA GLU A 19 -35.02 -26.91 -171.74
C GLU A 19 -34.77 -26.39 -173.18
N GLN A 20 -35.81 -26.17 -173.97
CA GLN A 20 -35.68 -25.72 -175.35
C GLN A 20 -35.29 -24.24 -175.40
N LEU A 21 -34.77 -23.80 -176.55
CA LEU A 21 -34.45 -22.39 -176.80
C LEU A 21 -35.66 -21.63 -177.39
N PRO A 22 -36.49 -20.93 -176.59
CA PRO A 22 -37.63 -20.16 -177.08
C PRO A 22 -37.20 -18.95 -177.90
N CYS A 23 -38.15 -18.32 -178.61
CA CYS A 23 -37.88 -17.07 -179.30
C CYS A 23 -38.05 -15.88 -178.37
N GLN A 24 -36.92 -15.23 -178.04
CA GLN A 24 -36.87 -14.01 -177.24
C GLN A 24 -37.42 -12.76 -177.97
N GLY A 25 -37.80 -12.90 -179.25
CA GLY A 25 -38.41 -11.82 -180.05
C GLY A 25 -39.84 -11.51 -179.63
N LEU A 26 -40.14 -10.21 -179.52
CA LEU A 26 -41.40 -9.65 -179.03
C LEU A 26 -42.43 -9.53 -180.16
N ILE A 27 -43.64 -10.06 -179.96
CA ILE A 27 -44.74 -9.85 -180.89
C ILE A 27 -45.44 -8.53 -180.53
N ARG A 28 -45.22 -7.48 -181.32
CA ARG A 28 -45.98 -6.22 -181.19
C ARG A 28 -47.41 -6.41 -181.69
N SER A 29 -48.29 -6.85 -180.79
CA SER A 29 -49.75 -6.74 -180.96
C SER A 29 -50.22 -5.34 -180.54
N ALA A 30 -51.33 -4.87 -181.11
CA ALA A 30 -51.87 -3.54 -180.78
C ALA A 30 -52.64 -3.50 -179.45
N ASP A 31 -53.12 -4.65 -178.95
CA ASP A 31 -54.13 -4.74 -177.88
C ASP A 31 -53.81 -5.77 -176.76
N ALA A 32 -52.56 -6.17 -176.55
CA ALA A 32 -52.20 -7.09 -175.45
C ALA A 32 -50.75 -6.95 -174.97
N ASP A 33 -50.52 -7.29 -173.70
CA ASP A 33 -49.20 -7.41 -173.05
C ASP A 33 -48.19 -8.21 -173.90
N GLU A 34 -46.90 -7.93 -173.71
CA GLU A 34 -45.78 -8.43 -174.52
C GLU A 34 -45.71 -9.96 -174.67
N LEU A 35 -46.44 -10.51 -175.64
CA LEU A 35 -46.41 -11.94 -175.95
C LEU A 35 -45.08 -12.32 -176.62
N ARG A 36 -44.29 -13.11 -175.89
CA ARG A 36 -43.08 -13.76 -176.39
C ARG A 36 -43.42 -14.74 -177.51
N CYS A 37 -42.56 -14.83 -178.51
CA CYS A 37 -42.81 -15.71 -179.64
C CYS A 37 -42.66 -17.20 -179.24
N THR A 38 -43.78 -17.93 -179.29
CA THR A 38 -43.90 -19.37 -178.98
C THR A 38 -43.20 -20.31 -179.98
N ARG A 39 -42.32 -19.79 -180.86
CA ARG A 39 -41.55 -20.58 -181.82
C ARG A 39 -40.19 -20.97 -181.26
N TYR A 40 -40.07 -22.23 -180.86
CA TYR A 40 -38.80 -22.88 -180.57
C TYR A 40 -37.82 -22.81 -181.75
N ARG A 41 -36.52 -22.93 -181.46
CA ARG A 41 -35.46 -22.96 -182.48
C ARG A 41 -35.36 -24.31 -183.16
N SER A 42 -34.71 -24.32 -184.32
CA SER A 42 -34.17 -25.55 -184.88
C SER A 42 -32.95 -25.99 -184.08
N ASP A 43 -32.76 -27.30 -183.95
CA ASP A 43 -31.73 -27.96 -183.14
C ASP A 43 -30.33 -27.34 -183.35
N LYS A 44 -29.99 -26.97 -184.59
CA LYS A 44 -28.69 -26.38 -184.95
C LYS A 44 -28.42 -25.02 -184.28
N SER A 45 -29.44 -24.24 -183.95
CA SER A 45 -29.29 -22.98 -183.20
C SER A 45 -29.27 -23.22 -181.70
N GLU A 46 -30.06 -24.18 -181.21
CA GLU A 46 -30.06 -24.54 -179.79
C GLU A 46 -28.73 -25.13 -179.34
N VAL A 47 -28.18 -26.11 -180.09
CA VAL A 47 -26.86 -26.71 -179.79
C VAL A 47 -25.77 -25.64 -179.72
N LYS A 48 -25.80 -24.65 -180.64
CA LYS A 48 -24.86 -23.53 -180.62
C LYS A 48 -25.06 -22.59 -179.43
N ALA A 49 -26.29 -22.33 -179.01
CA ALA A 49 -26.57 -21.52 -177.82
C ALA A 49 -26.14 -22.23 -176.54
N ARG A 50 -26.47 -23.53 -176.39
CA ARG A 50 -26.01 -24.36 -175.26
C ARG A 50 -24.48 -24.45 -175.21
N GLN A 51 -23.81 -24.63 -176.35
CA GLN A 51 -22.35 -24.63 -176.42
C GLN A 51 -21.73 -23.27 -176.05
N LEU A 52 -22.36 -22.17 -176.46
CA LEU A 52 -21.94 -20.83 -176.06
C LEU A 52 -22.16 -20.59 -174.56
N LEU A 53 -23.32 -20.93 -174.01
CA LEU A 53 -23.61 -20.86 -172.57
C LEU A 53 -22.65 -21.69 -171.73
N ALA A 54 -22.32 -22.91 -172.16
CA ALA A 54 -21.32 -23.76 -171.51
C ALA A 54 -19.91 -23.17 -171.57
N THR A 55 -19.60 -22.36 -172.58
CA THR A 55 -18.34 -21.59 -172.65
C THR A 55 -18.39 -20.41 -171.67
N LEU A 56 -19.51 -19.67 -171.64
CA LEU A 56 -19.69 -18.55 -170.71
C LEU A 56 -19.69 -18.99 -169.24
N SER A 57 -20.15 -20.20 -168.91
CA SER A 57 -20.21 -20.71 -167.53
C SER A 57 -18.84 -21.09 -166.94
N GLN A 58 -17.79 -21.17 -167.76
CA GLN A 58 -16.42 -21.45 -167.31
C GLN A 58 -15.68 -20.20 -166.82
N GLY A 59 -16.16 -19.00 -167.17
CA GLY A 59 -15.58 -17.71 -166.78
C GLY A 59 -16.39 -16.97 -165.71
N SER A 60 -16.01 -15.72 -165.48
CA SER A 60 -16.75 -14.74 -164.68
C SER A 60 -17.83 -14.04 -165.53
N PRO A 61 -18.90 -13.46 -164.94
CA PRO A 61 -19.79 -12.51 -165.63
C PRO A 61 -19.06 -11.34 -166.32
N PHE A 62 -17.83 -11.03 -165.89
CA PHE A 62 -16.99 -10.01 -166.51
C PHE A 62 -16.31 -10.49 -167.81
N ASP A 63 -16.10 -11.79 -167.99
CA ASP A 63 -15.44 -12.36 -169.18
C ASP A 63 -16.38 -12.49 -170.40
N VAL A 64 -17.69 -12.27 -170.19
CA VAL A 64 -18.69 -12.31 -171.25
C VAL A 64 -18.57 -11.07 -172.14
N SER A 65 -18.03 -11.25 -173.34
CA SER A 65 -17.88 -10.19 -174.34
C SER A 65 -19.19 -9.83 -175.05
N SER A 66 -19.30 -8.59 -175.51
CA SER A 66 -20.44 -8.10 -176.31
C SER A 66 -20.65 -8.93 -177.59
N ASP A 67 -19.60 -9.46 -178.22
CA ASP A 67 -19.72 -10.31 -179.41
C ASP A 67 -20.33 -11.68 -179.08
N GLN A 68 -19.97 -12.29 -177.95
CA GLN A 68 -20.62 -13.51 -177.46
C GLN A 68 -22.09 -13.23 -177.13
N LEU A 69 -22.39 -12.12 -176.46
CA LEU A 69 -23.75 -11.75 -176.08
C LEU A 69 -24.64 -11.45 -177.30
N ARG A 70 -24.10 -10.77 -178.31
CA ARG A 70 -24.76 -10.50 -179.61
C ARG A 70 -24.93 -11.78 -180.43
N THR A 71 -23.97 -12.70 -180.37
CA THR A 71 -24.11 -14.05 -180.95
C THR A 71 -25.21 -14.84 -180.25
N LEU A 72 -25.33 -14.74 -178.92
CA LEU A 72 -26.37 -15.38 -178.15
C LEU A 72 -27.75 -14.78 -178.50
N ALA A 73 -27.89 -13.45 -178.53
CA ALA A 73 -29.11 -12.75 -178.97
C ALA A 73 -29.57 -13.20 -180.37
N ARG A 74 -28.64 -13.35 -181.33
CA ARG A 74 -28.92 -13.90 -182.67
C ARG A 74 -29.46 -15.32 -182.64
N LEU A 75 -28.86 -16.20 -181.82
CA LEU A 75 -29.30 -17.59 -181.69
C LEU A 75 -30.69 -17.67 -181.02
N CYS A 76 -30.97 -16.78 -180.07
CA CYS A 76 -32.25 -16.59 -179.42
C CYS A 76 -33.36 -16.01 -180.32
N LEU A 77 -33.09 -15.65 -181.59
CA LEU A 77 -34.05 -15.01 -182.49
C LEU A 77 -34.38 -15.81 -183.75
N CYS A 78 -35.65 -15.79 -184.14
CA CYS A 78 -36.17 -16.60 -185.25
C CYS A 78 -36.08 -15.80 -186.55
N ALA A 79 -36.22 -16.47 -187.70
CA ALA A 79 -36.16 -15.79 -189.00
C ALA A 79 -37.11 -14.58 -189.13
N LYS A 80 -38.27 -14.59 -188.44
CA LYS A 80 -39.21 -13.46 -188.42
C LYS A 80 -38.80 -12.31 -187.47
N HIS A 81 -38.11 -12.62 -186.37
CA HIS A 81 -37.75 -11.67 -185.31
C HIS A 81 -36.28 -11.26 -185.33
N ARG A 82 -35.54 -11.51 -186.42
CA ARG A 82 -34.15 -11.04 -186.58
C ARG A 82 -34.00 -9.51 -186.50
N LYS A 83 -35.08 -8.74 -186.71
CA LYS A 83 -35.08 -7.29 -186.54
C LYS A 83 -34.98 -6.87 -185.06
N ASP A 84 -35.31 -7.75 -184.14
CA ASP A 84 -35.29 -7.51 -182.70
C ASP A 84 -33.94 -7.89 -182.05
N GLU A 85 -32.88 -8.12 -182.87
CA GLU A 85 -31.53 -8.48 -182.41
C GLU A 85 -30.99 -7.49 -181.38
N GLU A 86 -31.15 -6.20 -181.63
CA GLU A 86 -30.67 -5.16 -180.72
C GLU A 86 -31.48 -5.14 -179.41
N THR A 87 -32.80 -5.35 -179.48
CA THR A 87 -33.67 -5.40 -178.29
C THR A 87 -33.33 -6.58 -177.39
N VAL A 88 -33.10 -7.76 -177.96
CA VAL A 88 -32.68 -8.94 -177.19
C VAL A 88 -31.25 -8.77 -176.69
N TYR A 89 -30.34 -8.20 -177.49
CA TYR A 89 -28.98 -7.87 -177.04
C TYR A 89 -29.02 -6.96 -175.80
N GLN A 90 -29.79 -5.87 -175.83
CA GLN A 90 -29.92 -4.93 -174.71
C GLN A 90 -30.51 -5.58 -173.45
N GLU A 91 -31.51 -6.45 -173.58
CA GLU A 91 -32.08 -7.17 -172.43
C GLU A 91 -31.09 -8.20 -171.84
N LEU A 92 -30.30 -8.87 -172.69
CA LEU A 92 -29.23 -9.75 -172.23
C LEU A 92 -28.07 -8.98 -171.59
N GLU A 93 -27.75 -7.79 -172.10
CA GLU A 93 -26.72 -6.88 -171.56
C GLU A 93 -27.15 -6.36 -170.19
N ARG A 94 -28.42 -5.96 -170.03
CA ARG A 94 -29.01 -5.57 -168.74
C ARG A 94 -28.95 -6.69 -167.69
N ARG A 95 -29.21 -7.94 -168.08
CA ARG A 95 -29.12 -9.12 -167.18
C ARG A 95 -27.69 -9.47 -166.82
N LEU A 96 -26.78 -9.39 -167.80
CA LEU A 96 -25.36 -9.59 -167.58
C LEU A 96 -24.79 -8.55 -166.60
N GLU A 97 -25.19 -7.29 -166.75
CA GLU A 97 -24.75 -6.20 -165.87
C GLU A 97 -25.31 -6.35 -164.44
N GLU A 98 -26.56 -6.79 -164.28
CA GLU A 98 -27.10 -7.16 -162.97
C GLU A 98 -26.33 -8.32 -162.33
N ALA A 99 -25.91 -9.32 -163.10
CA ALA A 99 -25.10 -10.42 -162.57
C ALA A 99 -23.65 -10.02 -162.26
N ARG A 100 -23.04 -9.13 -163.04
CA ARG A 100 -21.76 -8.48 -162.70
C ARG A 100 -21.88 -7.73 -161.38
N ARG A 101 -22.94 -6.95 -161.18
CA ARG A 101 -23.24 -6.25 -159.91
C ARG A 101 -23.38 -7.24 -158.75
N LEU A 102 -24.11 -8.34 -158.92
CA LEU A 102 -24.26 -9.39 -157.90
C LEU A 102 -22.93 -10.11 -157.59
N TYR A 103 -22.10 -10.37 -158.61
CA TYR A 103 -20.78 -10.96 -158.44
C TYR A 103 -19.82 -10.02 -157.70
N SER A 104 -19.79 -8.73 -158.06
CA SER A 104 -18.99 -7.72 -157.32
C SER A 104 -19.43 -7.59 -155.86
N ASN A 105 -20.74 -7.59 -155.59
CA ASN A 105 -21.25 -7.60 -154.21
C ASN A 105 -20.79 -8.86 -153.44
N PHE A 106 -20.73 -10.01 -154.11
CA PHE A 106 -20.21 -11.25 -153.52
C PHE A 106 -18.70 -11.18 -153.25
N GLU A 107 -17.88 -10.70 -154.20
CA GLU A 107 -16.45 -10.54 -154.00
C GLU A 107 -16.12 -9.52 -152.90
N GLU A 108 -16.87 -8.41 -152.83
CA GLU A 108 -16.72 -7.44 -151.74
C GLU A 108 -17.07 -8.07 -150.38
N ALA A 109 -18.20 -8.79 -150.30
CA ALA A 109 -18.61 -9.49 -149.08
C ALA A 109 -17.59 -10.58 -148.66
N ASN A 110 -17.06 -11.33 -149.62
CA ASN A 110 -16.04 -12.35 -149.39
C ASN A 110 -14.70 -11.74 -148.95
N THR A 111 -14.33 -10.59 -149.52
CA THR A 111 -13.14 -9.82 -149.11
C THR A 111 -13.30 -9.31 -147.67
N ARG A 112 -14.41 -8.64 -147.36
CA ARG A 112 -14.73 -8.16 -145.99
C ARG A 112 -14.74 -9.31 -144.97
N PHE A 113 -15.30 -10.48 -145.34
CA PHE A 113 -15.28 -11.67 -144.50
C PHE A 113 -13.85 -12.19 -144.25
N ASN A 114 -13.01 -12.22 -145.27
CA ASN A 114 -11.61 -12.65 -145.13
C ASN A 114 -10.78 -11.67 -144.30
N THR A 115 -10.96 -10.35 -144.46
CA THR A 115 -10.31 -9.35 -143.59
C THR A 115 -10.74 -9.50 -142.14
N PHE A 116 -12.05 -9.60 -141.87
CA PHE A 116 -12.57 -9.83 -140.51
C PHE A 116 -12.04 -11.14 -139.88
N ARG A 117 -11.93 -12.21 -140.69
CA ARG A 117 -11.31 -13.47 -140.28
C ARG A 117 -9.82 -13.31 -139.97
N GLU A 118 -9.09 -12.55 -140.78
CA GLU A 118 -7.66 -12.25 -140.58
C GLU A 118 -7.44 -11.42 -139.30
N ASP A 119 -8.25 -10.39 -139.06
CA ASP A 119 -8.21 -9.58 -137.82
C ASP A 119 -8.42 -10.46 -136.58
N ILE A 120 -9.44 -11.33 -136.59
CA ILE A 120 -9.68 -12.31 -135.51
C ILE A 120 -8.48 -13.26 -135.34
N CYS A 121 -7.87 -13.72 -136.44
CA CYS A 121 -6.72 -14.61 -136.36
C CYS A 121 -5.50 -13.88 -135.75
N ASN A 122 -5.25 -12.64 -136.16
CA ASN A 122 -4.15 -11.81 -135.67
C ASN A 122 -4.32 -11.48 -134.18
N GLU A 123 -5.50 -11.00 -133.76
CA GLU A 123 -5.78 -10.65 -132.35
C GLU A 123 -5.68 -11.86 -131.41
N LEU A 124 -6.07 -13.06 -131.88
CA LEU A 124 -5.99 -14.30 -131.10
C LEU A 124 -4.62 -15.01 -131.19
N GLY A 125 -3.68 -14.50 -131.99
CA GLY A 125 -2.38 -15.14 -132.25
C GLY A 125 -2.54 -16.53 -132.90
N ILE A 126 -3.31 -16.59 -133.98
CA ILE A 126 -3.69 -17.79 -134.72
C ILE A 126 -3.29 -17.65 -136.19
N ASN A 127 -2.85 -18.75 -136.81
CA ASN A 127 -2.49 -18.77 -138.22
C ASN A 127 -3.76 -18.82 -139.12
N ILE A 128 -3.84 -17.92 -140.09
CA ILE A 128 -4.99 -17.70 -140.99
C ILE A 128 -5.38 -18.96 -141.79
N PHE A 129 -4.43 -19.87 -142.05
CA PHE A 129 -4.65 -21.13 -142.77
C PHE A 129 -5.32 -22.24 -141.94
N GLN A 130 -5.66 -21.99 -140.67
CA GLN A 130 -6.31 -22.98 -139.82
C GLN A 130 -7.81 -23.08 -140.12
N SER A 131 -8.37 -24.29 -139.98
CA SER A 131 -9.79 -24.54 -140.24
C SER A 131 -10.68 -23.99 -139.12
N ASP A 132 -11.92 -23.65 -139.46
CA ASP A 132 -12.87 -23.08 -138.50
C ASP A 132 -13.16 -24.04 -137.33
N ALA A 133 -13.08 -25.36 -137.58
CA ALA A 133 -13.13 -26.39 -136.54
C ALA A 133 -11.97 -26.29 -135.54
N PHE A 134 -10.77 -25.90 -135.98
CA PHE A 134 -9.64 -25.62 -135.08
C PHE A 134 -9.87 -24.35 -134.26
N LEU A 135 -10.36 -23.27 -134.91
CA LEU A 135 -10.72 -22.01 -134.24
C LEU A 135 -11.73 -22.26 -133.12
N LEU A 136 -12.84 -22.93 -133.42
CA LEU A 136 -13.88 -23.28 -132.45
C LEU A 136 -13.32 -24.10 -131.28
N ARG A 137 -12.46 -25.10 -131.54
CA ARG A 137 -11.82 -25.91 -130.48
C ARG A 137 -10.88 -25.08 -129.60
N ARG A 138 -10.15 -24.11 -130.16
CA ARG A 138 -9.29 -23.18 -129.41
C ARG A 138 -10.12 -22.20 -128.58
N ILE A 139 -11.21 -21.67 -129.13
CA ILE A 139 -12.16 -20.81 -128.41
C ILE A 139 -12.81 -21.57 -127.24
N GLN A 140 -13.29 -22.79 -127.44
CA GLN A 140 -13.82 -23.65 -126.35
C GLN A 140 -12.78 -23.89 -125.25
N LYS A 141 -11.52 -24.15 -125.62
CA LYS A 141 -10.41 -24.31 -124.66
C LYS A 141 -10.05 -23.02 -123.92
N LEU A 142 -10.24 -21.85 -124.54
CA LEU A 142 -10.09 -20.56 -123.87
C LEU A 142 -11.29 -20.29 -122.94
N ASN A 143 -12.51 -20.57 -123.38
CA ASN A 143 -13.73 -20.34 -122.59
C ASN A 143 -13.73 -21.17 -121.30
N THR A 144 -13.38 -22.46 -121.38
CA THR A 144 -13.20 -23.31 -120.19
C THR A 144 -12.13 -22.80 -119.22
N LYS A 145 -11.03 -22.22 -119.72
CA LYS A 145 -10.02 -21.54 -118.89
C LYS A 145 -10.53 -20.24 -118.28
N ILE A 146 -11.36 -19.48 -118.99
CA ILE A 146 -11.99 -18.26 -118.49
C ILE A 146 -12.94 -18.63 -117.34
N SER A 147 -13.85 -19.57 -117.53
CA SER A 147 -14.77 -20.03 -116.48
C SER A 147 -14.04 -20.59 -115.24
N SER A 148 -12.94 -21.32 -115.43
CA SER A 148 -12.08 -21.75 -114.31
C SER A 148 -11.50 -20.55 -113.55
N ARG A 149 -10.98 -19.54 -114.25
CA ARG A 149 -10.44 -18.33 -113.62
C ARG A 149 -11.52 -17.46 -112.96
N GLU A 150 -12.73 -17.43 -113.50
CA GLU A 150 -13.88 -16.74 -112.88
C GLU A 150 -14.30 -17.41 -111.57
N GLN A 151 -14.26 -18.75 -111.51
CA GLN A 151 -14.44 -19.52 -110.28
C GLN A 151 -13.32 -19.21 -109.27
N ASP A 152 -12.05 -19.21 -109.70
CA ASP A 152 -10.90 -18.85 -108.85
C ASP A 152 -11.04 -17.42 -108.28
N ILE A 153 -11.38 -16.45 -109.13
CA ILE A 153 -11.63 -15.04 -108.73
C ILE A 153 -12.77 -14.95 -107.72
N THR A 154 -13.84 -15.73 -107.91
CA THR A 154 -14.98 -15.77 -106.98
C THR A 154 -14.57 -16.38 -105.64
N GLY A 155 -13.80 -17.47 -105.65
CA GLY A 155 -13.23 -18.08 -104.45
C GLY A 155 -12.26 -17.16 -103.71
N LEU A 156 -11.40 -16.44 -104.43
CA LEU A 156 -10.47 -15.46 -103.85
C LEU A 156 -11.22 -14.24 -103.26
N LYS A 157 -12.28 -13.75 -103.91
CA LYS A 157 -13.16 -12.70 -103.35
C LYS A 157 -13.83 -13.17 -102.05
N ALA A 158 -14.29 -14.42 -101.99
CA ALA A 158 -14.87 -15.00 -100.77
C ALA A 158 -13.83 -15.10 -99.63
N LYS A 159 -12.63 -15.61 -99.92
CA LYS A 159 -11.51 -15.66 -98.95
C LYS A 159 -11.11 -14.28 -98.45
N LEU A 160 -10.96 -13.30 -99.35
CA LEU A 160 -10.64 -11.92 -98.98
C LEU A 160 -11.69 -11.32 -98.04
N LYS A 161 -12.98 -11.56 -98.29
CA LYS A 161 -14.08 -11.11 -97.42
C LYS A 161 -14.05 -11.80 -96.05
N ALA A 162 -13.69 -13.08 -95.99
CA ALA A 162 -13.51 -13.80 -94.73
C ALA A 162 -12.34 -13.24 -93.91
N GLU A 163 -11.17 -13.01 -94.53
CA GLU A 163 -10.01 -12.40 -93.88
C GLU A 163 -10.28 -10.95 -93.41
N GLN A 164 -11.00 -10.16 -94.20
CA GLN A 164 -11.44 -8.82 -93.79
C GLN A 164 -12.34 -8.84 -92.54
N ASN A 165 -13.21 -9.85 -92.42
CA ASN A 165 -14.05 -10.03 -91.23
C ASN A 165 -13.24 -10.54 -90.03
N SER A 166 -12.34 -11.49 -90.24
CA SER A 166 -11.39 -11.98 -89.23
C SER A 166 -10.56 -10.84 -88.64
N ARG A 167 -9.98 -9.99 -89.50
CA ARG A 167 -9.21 -8.82 -89.09
C ARG A 167 -10.05 -7.82 -88.27
N LYS A 168 -11.31 -7.57 -88.64
CA LYS A 168 -12.21 -6.69 -87.87
C LYS A 168 -12.49 -7.23 -86.46
N MET A 169 -12.56 -8.56 -86.30
CA MET A 169 -12.68 -9.18 -84.99
C MET A 169 -11.40 -8.98 -84.17
N VAL A 170 -10.23 -9.28 -84.73
CA VAL A 170 -8.94 -9.08 -84.06
C VAL A 170 -8.72 -7.61 -83.66
N ASP A 171 -9.09 -6.64 -84.51
CA ASP A 171 -9.02 -5.20 -84.17
C ASP A 171 -9.96 -4.85 -82.99
N SER A 172 -11.12 -5.50 -82.91
CA SER A 172 -12.11 -5.30 -81.83
C SER A 172 -11.62 -5.92 -80.51
N ASP A 173 -11.07 -7.13 -80.57
CA ASP A 173 -10.48 -7.83 -79.41
C ASP A 173 -9.25 -7.07 -78.89
N MET A 174 -8.36 -6.60 -79.79
CA MET A 174 -7.22 -5.75 -79.46
C MET A 174 -7.66 -4.45 -78.77
N LYS A 175 -8.77 -3.84 -79.22
CA LYS A 175 -9.36 -2.68 -78.56
C LYS A 175 -9.87 -3.02 -77.15
N CYS A 176 -10.48 -4.19 -76.97
CA CYS A 176 -10.91 -4.69 -75.66
C CYS A 176 -9.71 -4.93 -74.71
N CYS A 177 -8.68 -5.63 -75.19
CA CYS A 177 -7.41 -5.83 -74.47
C CYS A 177 -6.77 -4.50 -74.05
N LYS A 178 -6.74 -3.50 -74.94
CA LYS A 178 -6.21 -2.16 -74.62
C LYS A 178 -6.98 -1.45 -73.51
N MET A 179 -8.29 -1.64 -73.42
CA MET A 179 -9.12 -1.04 -72.34
C MET A 179 -8.96 -1.79 -71.02
N THR A 180 -8.86 -3.13 -71.05
CA THR A 180 -8.59 -3.93 -69.85
C THR A 180 -7.19 -3.66 -69.29
N MET A 181 -6.16 -3.51 -70.14
CA MET A 181 -4.82 -3.08 -69.71
C MET A 181 -4.84 -1.73 -68.98
N LYS A 182 -5.55 -0.71 -69.52
CA LYS A 182 -5.69 0.59 -68.84
C LYS A 182 -6.39 0.49 -67.47
N SER A 183 -7.37 -0.39 -67.36
CA SER A 183 -8.07 -0.65 -66.09
C SER A 183 -7.17 -1.33 -65.07
N LEU A 184 -6.36 -2.31 -65.49
CA LEU A 184 -5.36 -2.97 -64.65
C LEU A 184 -4.26 -2.00 -64.20
N ASP A 185 -3.76 -1.15 -65.10
CA ASP A 185 -2.77 -0.10 -64.80
C ASP A 185 -3.30 0.90 -63.75
N SER A 186 -4.56 1.34 -63.90
CA SER A 186 -5.24 2.19 -62.92
C SER A 186 -5.35 1.52 -61.54
N ARG A 187 -5.71 0.23 -61.50
CA ARG A 187 -5.80 -0.56 -60.27
C ARG A 187 -4.43 -0.82 -59.63
N TYR A 188 -3.38 -1.00 -60.43
CA TYR A 188 -2.02 -1.16 -59.95
C TYR A 188 -1.57 0.11 -59.21
N ASN A 189 -1.75 1.28 -59.84
CA ASN A 189 -1.42 2.56 -59.23
C ASN A 189 -2.21 2.83 -57.93
N GLU A 190 -3.50 2.45 -57.89
CA GLU A 190 -4.31 2.55 -56.67
C GLU A 190 -3.78 1.66 -55.53
N LEU A 191 -3.36 0.43 -55.84
CA LEU A 191 -2.78 -0.49 -54.86
C LEU A 191 -1.39 -0.04 -54.39
N GLU A 192 -0.57 0.53 -55.27
CA GLU A 192 0.74 1.08 -54.92
C GLU A 192 0.62 2.25 -53.94
N MET A 193 -0.36 3.14 -54.15
CA MET A 193 -0.66 4.23 -53.20
C MET A 193 -1.13 3.68 -51.84
N LYS A 194 -2.06 2.72 -51.84
CA LYS A 194 -2.53 2.07 -50.59
C LYS A 194 -1.42 1.34 -49.83
N LEU A 195 -0.43 0.78 -50.54
CA LEU A 195 0.74 0.16 -49.94
C LEU A 195 1.59 1.23 -49.22
N LYS A 196 1.92 2.34 -49.89
CA LYS A 196 2.68 3.46 -49.30
C LYS A 196 1.99 4.08 -48.08
N ASP A 197 0.68 4.26 -48.13
CA ASP A 197 -0.12 4.72 -46.99
C ASP A 197 -0.03 3.73 -45.81
N SER A 198 -0.10 2.43 -46.09
CA SER A 198 0.02 1.36 -45.08
C SER A 198 1.42 1.30 -44.48
N GLU A 199 2.48 1.41 -45.28
CA GLU A 199 3.87 1.48 -44.83
C GLU A 199 4.10 2.68 -43.90
N SER A 200 3.60 3.87 -44.26
CA SER A 200 3.69 5.06 -43.40
C SER A 200 2.98 4.88 -42.05
N THR A 201 1.83 4.18 -42.06
CA THR A 201 1.07 3.85 -40.86
C THR A 201 1.80 2.85 -39.95
N VAL A 202 2.52 1.88 -40.54
CA VAL A 202 3.36 0.93 -39.80
C VAL A 202 4.51 1.67 -39.10
N VAL A 203 5.25 2.52 -39.81
CA VAL A 203 6.36 3.32 -39.25
C VAL A 203 5.87 4.21 -38.08
N GLN A 204 4.70 4.85 -38.21
CA GLN A 204 4.13 5.66 -37.13
C GLN A 204 3.78 4.81 -35.88
N ARG A 205 3.28 3.59 -36.08
CA ARG A 205 2.97 2.66 -34.98
C ARG A 205 4.22 2.12 -34.31
N GLU A 206 5.29 1.83 -35.06
CA GLU A 206 6.58 1.41 -34.51
C GLU A 206 7.20 2.51 -33.64
N GLN A 207 7.18 3.76 -34.10
CA GLN A 207 7.62 4.91 -33.29
C GLN A 207 6.80 5.07 -32.00
N SER A 208 5.48 4.89 -32.08
CA SER A 208 4.57 4.96 -30.93
C SER A 208 4.85 3.83 -29.93
N LEU A 209 5.11 2.61 -30.42
CA LEU A 209 5.46 1.46 -29.59
C LEU A 209 6.77 1.69 -28.83
N GLU A 210 7.78 2.29 -29.47
CA GLU A 210 9.06 2.58 -28.82
C GLU A 210 8.91 3.66 -27.72
N GLN A 211 8.09 4.70 -27.97
CA GLN A 211 7.74 5.67 -26.92
C GLN A 211 7.03 5.00 -25.73
N PHE A 212 6.13 4.04 -25.96
CA PHE A 212 5.48 3.30 -24.87
C PHE A 212 6.45 2.41 -24.10
N LYS A 213 7.43 1.75 -24.75
CA LYS A 213 8.49 0.99 -24.05
C LYS A 213 9.30 1.89 -23.12
N LEU A 214 9.76 3.04 -23.62
CA LEU A 214 10.53 4.01 -22.82
C LEU A 214 9.73 4.51 -21.60
N LYS A 215 8.44 4.82 -21.79
CA LYS A 215 7.54 5.19 -20.69
C LYS A 215 7.32 4.03 -19.70
N GLY A 216 7.25 2.80 -20.18
CA GLY A 216 7.18 1.60 -19.34
C GLY A 216 8.40 1.45 -18.43
N LEU A 217 9.62 1.57 -18.99
CA LEU A 217 10.87 1.53 -18.24
C LEU A 217 10.96 2.67 -17.20
N GLN A 218 10.52 3.89 -17.57
CA GLN A 218 10.48 5.02 -16.64
C GLN A 218 9.52 4.78 -15.46
N LEU A 219 8.34 4.22 -15.73
CA LEU A 219 7.37 3.86 -14.70
C LEU A 219 7.89 2.71 -13.80
N GLN A 220 8.56 1.72 -14.37
CA GLN A 220 9.20 0.65 -13.61
C GLN A 220 10.25 1.20 -12.64
N GLY A 221 11.20 2.01 -13.11
CA GLY A 221 12.20 2.61 -12.21
C GLY A 221 11.60 3.56 -11.15
N SER A 222 10.46 4.18 -11.46
CA SER A 222 9.71 4.98 -10.47
C SER A 222 9.04 4.10 -9.41
N LEU A 223 8.55 2.92 -9.78
CA LEU A 223 7.98 1.93 -8.86
C LEU A 223 9.06 1.35 -7.95
N GLU A 224 10.18 0.88 -8.51
CA GLU A 224 11.33 0.37 -7.75
C GLU A 224 11.85 1.41 -6.73
N SER A 225 11.92 2.68 -7.12
CA SER A 225 12.28 3.77 -6.21
C SER A 225 11.23 4.04 -5.12
N ALA A 226 9.94 3.82 -5.38
CA ALA A 226 8.88 4.01 -4.40
C ALA A 226 8.85 2.84 -3.40
N GLU A 227 9.03 1.61 -3.86
CA GLU A 227 9.16 0.41 -3.03
C GLU A 227 10.34 0.53 -2.05
N ALA A 228 11.50 1.01 -2.53
CA ALA A 228 12.66 1.28 -1.68
C ALA A 228 12.38 2.36 -0.60
N GLN A 229 11.62 3.40 -0.92
CA GLN A 229 11.22 4.42 0.05
C GLN A 229 10.24 3.87 1.10
N VAL A 230 9.29 3.01 0.68
CA VAL A 230 8.37 2.34 1.61
C VAL A 230 9.13 1.43 2.59
N HIS A 231 10.11 0.66 2.10
CA HIS A 231 10.94 -0.19 2.96
C HIS A 231 11.72 0.63 4.01
N LEU A 232 12.36 1.73 3.59
CA LEU A 232 13.09 2.63 4.48
C LEU A 232 12.17 3.30 5.53
N LEU A 233 10.96 3.70 5.13
CA LEU A 233 9.96 4.25 6.04
C LEU A 233 9.50 3.19 7.06
N GLN A 234 9.32 1.94 6.62
CA GLN A 234 8.95 0.85 7.51
C GLN A 234 10.03 0.55 8.56
N GLU A 235 11.30 0.41 8.15
CA GLU A 235 12.44 0.27 9.09
C GLU A 235 12.53 1.45 10.07
N THR A 236 12.23 2.67 9.59
CA THR A 236 12.23 3.88 10.43
C THR A 236 11.10 3.86 11.46
N CYS A 237 9.91 3.40 11.07
CA CYS A 237 8.78 3.20 11.99
C CYS A 237 9.08 2.13 13.04
N GLU A 238 9.57 0.95 12.65
CA GLU A 238 9.93 -0.12 13.58
C GLU A 238 10.99 0.34 14.61
N CYS A 239 11.98 1.13 14.17
CA CYS A 239 12.97 1.77 15.04
C CYS A 239 12.37 2.83 15.98
N ALA A 240 11.36 3.58 15.53
CA ALA A 240 10.65 4.57 16.35
C ALA A 240 9.75 3.90 17.40
N GLU A 241 9.03 2.84 17.03
CA GLU A 241 8.20 2.02 17.94
C GLU A 241 9.05 1.37 19.04
N ALA A 242 10.19 0.77 18.68
CA ALA A 242 11.12 0.22 19.66
C ALA A 242 11.63 1.28 20.67
N LYS A 243 11.93 2.50 20.21
CA LYS A 243 12.30 3.62 21.09
C LYS A 243 11.14 4.09 21.96
N ALA A 244 9.92 4.12 21.44
CA ALA A 244 8.73 4.49 22.21
C ALA A 244 8.48 3.50 23.35
N HIS A 245 8.55 2.19 23.09
CA HIS A 245 8.46 1.16 24.13
C HIS A 245 9.59 1.23 25.16
N GLN A 246 10.82 1.53 24.74
CA GLN A 246 11.93 1.76 25.67
C GLN A 246 11.66 2.96 26.61
N GLN A 247 11.16 4.07 26.06
CA GLN A 247 10.81 5.26 26.84
C GLN A 247 9.61 5.01 27.77
N GLU A 248 8.61 4.26 27.33
CA GLU A 248 7.47 3.85 28.15
C GLU A 248 7.90 2.99 29.36
N ALA A 249 8.78 2.01 29.14
CA ALA A 249 9.35 1.20 30.21
C ALA A 249 10.13 2.04 31.23
N GLU A 250 10.94 3.00 30.76
CA GLU A 250 11.70 3.92 31.62
C GLU A 250 10.79 4.84 32.44
N VAL A 251 9.72 5.38 31.83
CA VAL A 251 8.69 6.17 32.54
C VAL A 251 8.01 5.36 33.63
N ASN A 252 7.70 4.08 33.39
CA ASN A 252 7.09 3.21 34.39
C ASN A 252 8.06 2.83 35.52
N ARG A 253 9.35 2.65 35.22
CA ARG A 253 10.42 2.50 36.22
C ARG A 253 10.51 3.73 37.13
N LEU A 254 10.61 4.93 36.54
CA LEU A 254 10.69 6.20 37.26
C LEU A 254 9.44 6.49 38.11
N LYS A 255 8.24 6.15 37.64
CA LYS A 255 7.00 6.23 38.45
C LYS A 255 7.09 5.36 39.70
N SER A 256 7.62 4.14 39.57
CA SER A 256 7.77 3.20 40.70
C SER A 256 8.77 3.72 41.74
N GLU A 257 9.94 4.19 41.30
CA GLU A 257 10.94 4.81 42.19
C GLU A 257 10.42 6.09 42.88
N SER A 258 9.59 6.88 42.18
CA SER A 258 8.95 8.05 42.77
C SER A 258 7.95 7.67 43.86
N ALA A 259 7.18 6.59 43.67
CA ALA A 259 6.23 6.11 44.67
C ALA A 259 6.95 5.54 45.91
N GLU A 260 8.03 4.80 45.73
CA GLU A 260 8.87 4.29 46.83
C GLU A 260 9.51 5.41 47.66
N LYS A 261 9.99 6.47 46.98
CA LYS A 261 10.51 7.67 47.66
C LYS A 261 9.44 8.46 48.41
N GLU A 262 8.23 8.56 47.88
CA GLU A 262 7.12 9.21 48.59
C GLU A 262 6.67 8.39 49.82
N MET A 263 6.61 7.06 49.72
CA MET A 263 6.39 6.18 50.88
C MET A 263 7.45 6.39 51.96
N SER A 264 8.74 6.34 51.58
CA SER A 264 9.87 6.58 52.48
C SER A 264 9.80 7.97 53.14
N SER A 265 9.38 8.99 52.38
CA SER A 265 9.14 10.36 52.86
C SER A 265 8.02 10.42 53.90
N GLN A 266 6.93 9.67 53.72
CA GLN A 266 5.82 9.57 54.67
C GLN A 266 6.20 8.83 55.96
N GLU A 267 6.99 7.76 55.86
CA GLU A 267 7.57 7.07 57.02
C GLU A 267 8.48 8.00 57.83
N LEU A 268 9.38 8.73 57.16
CA LEU A 268 10.26 9.71 57.81
C LEU A 268 9.47 10.85 58.47
N LYS A 269 8.44 11.40 57.82
CA LYS A 269 7.54 12.40 58.42
C LYS A 269 6.88 11.87 59.70
N SER A 270 6.42 10.61 59.67
CA SER A 270 5.78 9.94 60.81
C SER A 270 6.76 9.72 61.97
N SER A 271 8.00 9.31 61.65
CA SER A 271 9.08 9.15 62.63
C SER A 271 9.47 10.49 63.28
N ILE A 272 9.58 11.57 62.49
CA ILE A 272 9.83 12.93 62.99
C ILE A 272 8.70 13.38 63.94
N ALA A 273 7.44 13.16 63.58
CA ALA A 273 6.30 13.51 64.43
C ALA A 273 6.33 12.76 65.77
N ASN A 274 6.67 11.46 65.76
CA ASN A 274 6.85 10.67 66.99
C ASN A 274 8.01 11.19 67.86
N LEU A 275 9.17 11.49 67.27
CA LEU A 275 10.32 12.06 67.99
C LEU A 275 9.99 13.44 68.57
N GLN A 276 9.22 14.27 67.86
CA GLN A 276 8.74 15.54 68.36
C GLN A 276 7.80 15.38 69.56
N ALA A 277 6.90 14.38 69.54
CA ALA A 277 6.04 14.07 70.69
C ALA A 277 6.86 13.62 71.92
N GLN A 278 7.80 12.69 71.73
CA GLN A 278 8.72 12.23 72.79
C GLN A 278 9.56 13.38 73.37
N LEU A 279 9.99 14.34 72.53
CA LEU A 279 10.71 15.53 72.98
C LEU A 279 9.82 16.45 73.84
N GLN A 280 8.54 16.64 73.49
CA GLN A 280 7.61 17.41 74.34
C GLN A 280 7.33 16.72 75.67
N GLU A 281 7.15 15.39 75.68
CA GLU A 281 6.99 14.60 76.90
C GLU A 281 8.24 14.65 77.79
N THR A 282 9.43 14.55 77.20
CA THR A 282 10.70 14.71 77.93
C THR A 282 10.80 16.11 78.53
N LYS A 283 10.35 17.14 77.81
CA LYS A 283 10.34 18.54 78.28
C LYS A 283 9.32 18.80 79.39
N THR A 284 8.14 18.17 79.37
CA THR A 284 7.18 18.28 80.50
C THR A 284 7.65 17.51 81.73
N LEU A 285 8.32 16.37 81.54
CA LEU A 285 9.01 15.66 82.62
C LEU A 285 10.13 16.52 83.21
N GLU A 286 10.93 17.19 82.38
CA GLU A 286 11.98 18.12 82.83
C GLU A 286 11.39 19.25 83.69
N THR A 287 10.32 19.92 83.24
CA THR A 287 9.69 21.00 84.03
C THR A 287 9.08 20.48 85.33
N THR A 288 8.51 19.27 85.32
CA THR A 288 8.00 18.61 86.53
C THR A 288 9.12 18.33 87.54
N VAL A 289 10.27 17.81 87.07
CA VAL A 289 11.45 17.57 87.91
C VAL A 289 12.04 18.88 88.42
N GLN A 290 12.12 19.93 87.60
CA GLN A 290 12.56 21.27 88.03
C GLN A 290 11.66 21.85 89.12
N CYS A 291 10.33 21.71 89.03
CA CYS A 291 9.41 22.07 90.10
C CYS A 291 9.67 21.24 91.37
N ARG A 292 9.84 19.93 91.24
CA ARG A 292 10.11 19.03 92.38
C ARG A 292 11.43 19.34 93.08
N VAL A 293 12.46 19.76 92.34
CA VAL A 293 13.74 20.23 92.90
C VAL A 293 13.54 21.52 93.70
N LYS A 294 12.72 22.47 93.20
CA LYS A 294 12.39 23.69 93.97
C LYS A 294 11.62 23.38 95.26
N GLU A 295 10.59 22.54 95.19
CA GLU A 295 9.84 22.07 96.37
C GLU A 295 10.78 21.45 97.42
N LEU A 296 11.73 20.61 96.98
CA LEU A 296 12.72 20.00 97.86
C LEU A 296 13.72 21.02 98.42
N GLN A 297 14.15 22.01 97.64
CA GLN A 297 15.00 23.10 98.14
C GLN A 297 14.29 23.95 99.20
N GLU A 298 13.02 24.32 98.98
CA GLU A 298 12.21 25.03 99.96
C GLU A 298 12.02 24.21 101.26
N ALA A 299 11.72 22.90 101.12
CA ALA A 299 11.62 21.99 102.26
C ALA A 299 12.93 21.83 103.02
N ILE A 300 14.08 21.78 102.33
CA ILE A 300 15.41 21.77 102.94
C ILE A 300 15.63 23.07 103.72
N SER A 301 15.46 24.24 103.10
CA SER A 301 15.64 25.52 103.79
C SER A 301 14.69 25.70 104.99
N GLN A 302 13.46 25.18 104.92
CA GLN A 302 12.55 25.15 106.06
C GLN A 302 13.05 24.21 107.17
N THR A 303 13.60 23.04 106.81
CA THR A 303 14.17 22.08 107.76
C THR A 303 15.44 22.62 108.42
N GLU A 304 16.30 23.30 107.67
CA GLU A 304 17.49 24.01 108.18
C GLU A 304 17.11 25.11 109.16
N ALA A 305 16.07 25.91 108.85
CA ALA A 305 15.55 26.93 109.77
C ALA A 305 14.96 26.31 111.06
N GLN A 306 14.26 25.18 110.95
CA GLN A 306 13.79 24.43 112.12
C GLN A 306 14.96 23.89 112.96
N ALA A 307 15.97 23.31 112.32
CA ALA A 307 17.18 22.80 112.99
C ALA A 307 17.93 23.92 113.71
N TRP A 308 18.08 25.10 113.09
CA TRP A 308 18.69 26.27 113.72
C TRP A 308 17.90 26.76 114.94
N THR A 309 16.56 26.80 114.84
CA THR A 309 15.68 27.16 115.95
C THR A 309 15.78 26.14 117.10
N SER A 310 15.83 24.85 116.77
CA SER A 310 16.08 23.78 117.73
C SER A 310 17.45 23.93 118.40
N GLN A 311 18.51 24.23 117.63
CA GLN A 311 19.88 24.43 118.12
C GLN A 311 19.97 25.60 119.11
N GLN A 312 19.33 26.72 118.83
CA GLN A 312 19.19 27.82 119.81
C GLN A 312 18.45 27.36 121.07
N SER A 313 17.40 26.56 120.94
CA SER A 313 16.65 26.06 122.10
C SER A 313 17.47 25.12 122.98
N THR A 314 18.37 24.31 122.42
CA THR A 314 19.32 23.48 123.17
C THR A 314 20.39 24.32 123.85
N ALA A 315 21.04 25.26 123.16
CA ALA A 315 22.04 26.14 123.78
C ALA A 315 21.46 26.92 124.98
N ARG A 316 20.22 27.37 124.86
CA ARG A 316 19.50 28.05 125.96
C ARG A 316 19.16 27.12 127.13
N ARG A 317 18.94 25.82 126.88
CA ARG A 317 18.77 24.81 127.94
C ARG A 317 20.09 24.47 128.62
N GLU A 318 21.20 24.40 127.88
CA GLU A 318 22.55 24.17 128.42
C GLU A 318 22.98 25.32 129.35
N GLU A 319 22.70 26.57 128.95
CA GLU A 319 22.91 27.76 129.79
C GLU A 319 22.07 27.71 131.09
N GLN A 320 20.80 27.28 130.99
CA GLN A 320 19.96 27.05 132.17
C GLN A 320 20.50 25.93 133.06
N LEU A 321 20.99 24.83 132.47
CA LEU A 321 21.54 23.68 133.18
C LEU A 321 22.76 24.09 134.01
N THR A 322 23.74 24.75 133.38
CA THR A 322 24.95 25.27 134.04
C THR A 322 24.62 26.28 135.15
N SER A 323 23.60 27.13 134.96
CA SER A 323 23.09 28.01 136.02
C SER A 323 22.49 27.25 137.21
N THR A 324 21.82 26.11 136.97
CA THR A 324 21.31 25.26 138.05
C THR A 324 22.41 24.45 138.76
N GLU A 325 23.40 23.96 138.03
CA GLU A 325 24.54 23.22 138.59
C GLU A 325 25.40 24.10 139.51
N GLN A 326 25.67 25.35 139.11
CA GLN A 326 26.36 26.33 139.97
C GLN A 326 25.58 26.59 141.27
N ARG A 327 24.25 26.69 141.19
CA ARG A 327 23.37 26.96 142.33
C ARG A 327 23.31 25.80 143.31
N LEU A 328 23.24 24.56 142.79
CA LEU A 328 23.30 23.33 143.58
C LEU A 328 24.67 23.14 144.24
N SER A 329 25.76 23.47 143.53
CA SER A 329 27.13 23.40 144.07
C SER A 329 27.30 24.32 145.28
N GLU A 330 26.74 25.53 145.23
CA GLU A 330 26.79 26.46 146.36
C GLU A 330 25.91 25.99 147.54
N GLN A 331 24.74 25.41 147.28
CA GLN A 331 23.91 24.80 148.33
C GLN A 331 24.62 23.63 149.03
N ILE A 332 25.32 22.76 148.29
CA ILE A 332 26.12 21.66 148.85
C ILE A 332 27.26 22.19 149.74
N ARG A 333 27.92 23.28 149.32
CA ARG A 333 28.98 23.94 150.11
C ARG A 333 28.46 24.47 151.45
N ILE A 334 27.30 25.11 151.44
CA ILE A 334 26.61 25.61 152.64
C ILE A 334 26.24 24.43 153.57
N PHE A 335 25.65 23.37 153.01
CA PHE A 335 25.20 22.21 153.79
C PHE A 335 26.36 21.47 154.48
N THR A 336 27.49 21.31 153.79
CA THR A 336 28.71 20.72 154.36
C THR A 336 29.21 21.51 155.58
N THR A 337 29.23 22.84 155.48
CA THR A 337 29.68 23.74 156.56
C THR A 337 28.79 23.61 157.81
N LEU A 338 27.48 23.48 157.64
CA LEU A 338 26.51 23.27 158.74
C LEU A 338 26.66 21.88 159.39
N HIS A 339 27.05 20.86 158.63
CA HIS A 339 27.26 19.52 159.16
C HIS A 339 28.49 19.45 160.08
N GLU A 340 29.59 20.12 159.73
CA GLU A 340 30.81 20.16 160.54
C GLU A 340 30.60 20.89 161.88
N GLN A 341 29.82 21.97 161.88
CA GLN A 341 29.45 22.70 163.09
C GLN A 341 28.62 21.84 164.07
N ASN A 342 27.63 21.08 163.55
CA ASN A 342 26.84 20.15 164.37
C ASN A 342 27.68 19.00 164.93
N PHE A 343 28.65 18.49 164.17
CA PHE A 343 29.54 17.41 164.65
C PHE A 343 30.39 17.87 165.84
N SER A 344 30.98 19.07 165.77
CA SER A 344 31.76 19.66 166.88
C SER A 344 30.90 19.98 168.11
N ALA A 345 29.62 20.31 167.93
CA ALA A 345 28.68 20.50 169.04
C ALA A 345 28.35 19.18 169.75
N GLY A 346 28.13 18.09 168.99
CA GLY A 346 27.85 16.76 169.53
C GLY A 346 28.99 16.19 170.37
N GLU A 347 30.24 16.37 169.94
CA GLU A 347 31.43 15.87 170.63
C GLU A 347 31.64 16.54 172.02
N LYS A 348 31.35 17.84 172.12
CA LYS A 348 31.36 18.61 173.39
C LYS A 348 30.24 18.18 174.35
N LEU A 349 29.11 17.74 173.82
CA LEU A 349 27.98 17.23 174.63
C LEU A 349 28.28 15.84 175.21
N ALA A 350 28.98 14.98 174.43
CA ALA A 350 29.37 13.64 174.87
C ALA A 350 30.40 13.68 176.02
N THR A 351 31.40 14.55 175.92
CA THR A 351 32.44 14.72 176.96
C THR A 351 31.88 15.25 178.28
N THR A 352 31.02 16.28 178.23
CA THR A 352 30.38 16.84 179.45
C THR A 352 29.44 15.85 180.14
N THR A 353 28.75 14.99 179.38
CA THR A 353 27.89 13.93 179.96
C THR A 353 28.71 12.86 180.70
N LEU A 354 29.89 12.51 180.17
CA LEU A 354 30.76 11.48 180.75
C LEU A 354 31.35 11.91 182.11
N GLU A 355 31.71 13.19 182.26
CA GLU A 355 32.24 13.72 183.54
C GLU A 355 31.17 13.77 184.63
N LEU A 356 29.94 14.16 184.28
CA LEU A 356 28.79 14.18 185.21
C LEU A 356 28.52 12.80 185.83
N GLN A 357 28.54 11.76 185.00
CA GLN A 357 28.30 10.38 185.44
C GLN A 357 29.45 9.82 186.31
N LYS A 358 30.67 10.36 186.15
CA LYS A 358 31.83 10.00 186.99
C LYS A 358 31.72 10.59 188.40
N CYS A 359 31.30 11.85 188.53
CA CYS A 359 31.04 12.51 189.81
C CYS A 359 29.89 11.84 190.59
N GLN A 360 28.83 11.42 189.89
CA GLN A 360 27.67 10.79 190.52
C GLN A 360 28.00 9.45 191.18
N ASN A 361 28.85 8.63 190.56
CA ASN A 361 29.31 7.35 191.11
C ASN A 361 30.26 7.50 192.32
N GLN A 362 31.04 8.58 192.39
CA GLN A 362 31.89 8.87 193.55
C GLN A 362 31.06 9.23 194.79
N LEU A 363 29.94 9.94 194.61
CA LEU A 363 29.03 10.34 195.68
C LEU A 363 28.32 9.15 196.35
N VAL A 364 27.93 8.14 195.56
CA VAL A 364 27.29 6.91 196.07
C VAL A 364 28.25 6.12 196.96
N ASN A 365 29.50 5.89 196.51
CA ASN A 365 30.49 5.13 197.28
C ASN A 365 30.89 5.80 198.61
N ALA A 366 30.95 7.13 198.65
CA ALA A 366 31.17 7.86 199.91
C ALA A 366 30.03 7.62 200.91
N THR A 367 28.79 7.60 200.43
CA THR A 367 27.58 7.44 201.26
C THR A 367 27.49 6.03 201.88
N THR A 368 27.87 4.99 201.15
CA THR A 368 27.89 3.59 201.66
C THR A 368 28.98 3.38 202.71
N THR A 369 30.13 4.04 202.58
CA THR A 369 31.27 3.90 203.51
C THR A 369 30.96 4.49 204.89
N ILE A 370 30.25 5.62 204.92
CA ILE A 370 29.87 6.30 206.18
C ILE A 370 28.85 5.47 206.98
N THR A 371 27.88 4.83 206.31
CA THR A 371 26.86 4.00 206.99
C THR A 371 27.43 2.70 207.57
N GLN A 372 28.46 2.13 206.96
CA GLN A 372 29.12 0.91 207.48
C GLN A 372 29.99 1.21 208.72
N LEU A 373 30.69 2.34 208.76
CA LEU A 373 31.51 2.73 209.92
C LEU A 373 30.67 3.08 211.17
N ALA A 374 29.50 3.70 211.00
CA ALA A 374 28.61 4.04 212.12
C ALA A 374 28.09 2.80 212.86
N ASN A 375 27.66 1.77 212.12
CA ASN A 375 27.17 0.52 212.71
C ASN A 375 28.28 -0.30 213.38
N ALA A 376 29.51 -0.26 212.85
CA ALA A 376 30.68 -0.94 213.44
C ALA A 376 31.21 -0.29 214.72
N ALA A 377 30.79 0.94 215.05
CA ALA A 377 31.05 1.61 216.32
C ALA A 377 29.99 1.25 217.38
N LEU A 378 28.71 1.25 216.99
CA LEU A 378 27.59 0.86 217.85
C LEU A 378 27.71 -0.56 218.41
N GLN A 379 28.18 -1.52 217.59
CA GLN A 379 28.32 -2.90 218.03
C GLN A 379 29.43 -3.09 219.08
N ARG A 380 30.56 -2.37 218.98
CA ARG A 380 31.69 -2.51 219.90
C ARG A 380 31.39 -2.04 221.32
N CYS A 381 30.63 -0.96 221.49
CA CYS A 381 30.20 -0.50 222.82
C CYS A 381 29.22 -1.47 223.53
N ILE A 382 28.50 -2.30 222.78
CA ILE A 382 27.55 -3.27 223.35
C ILE A 382 28.29 -4.50 223.92
N ASP A 383 29.39 -4.89 223.29
CA ASP A 383 30.14 -6.10 223.63
C ASP A 383 31.18 -5.86 224.75
N GLU A 384 31.68 -4.62 224.95
CA GLU A 384 32.69 -4.32 225.98
C GLU A 384 32.15 -4.22 227.43
N GLU A 385 30.93 -3.74 227.67
CA GLU A 385 30.38 -3.63 229.04
C GLU A 385 29.47 -4.79 229.48
N ARG A 386 29.00 -5.63 228.54
CA ARG A 386 28.51 -6.98 228.93
C ARG A 386 29.62 -7.86 229.51
N GLY A 387 30.88 -7.58 229.19
CA GLY A 387 32.05 -8.26 229.74
C GLY A 387 32.38 -7.94 231.21
N ARG A 388 31.82 -6.88 231.81
CA ARG A 388 32.11 -6.48 233.21
C ARG A 388 31.00 -6.77 234.23
N ALA A 389 29.91 -7.41 233.81
CA ALA A 389 28.80 -7.77 234.69
C ALA A 389 28.99 -9.10 235.47
N ASP A 390 29.71 -10.09 234.93
CA ASP A 390 29.63 -11.49 235.42
C ASP A 390 30.85 -12.05 236.18
N THR A 391 32.01 -11.37 236.25
CA THR A 391 33.21 -11.94 236.91
C THR A 391 33.46 -11.56 238.36
N ASP A 392 32.80 -10.53 238.93
CA ASP A 392 33.02 -10.15 240.34
C ASP A 392 31.76 -9.99 241.23
N ALA A 393 30.70 -10.72 240.87
CA ALA A 393 29.78 -11.28 241.87
C ALA A 393 30.42 -12.41 242.70
N SER A 394 31.67 -12.82 242.40
CA SER A 394 32.37 -13.95 243.04
C SER A 394 33.12 -13.59 244.34
N LYS A 395 33.56 -12.32 244.54
CA LYS A 395 34.29 -11.93 245.76
C LYS A 395 33.53 -11.00 246.72
N THR A 396 32.53 -10.24 246.26
CA THR A 396 31.90 -9.20 247.10
C THR A 396 30.53 -9.59 247.67
N TRP A 397 30.06 -10.82 247.46
CA TRP A 397 29.15 -11.46 248.44
C TRP A 397 29.84 -11.70 249.81
N LYS A 398 31.17 -11.53 249.87
CA LYS A 398 31.99 -11.58 251.10
C LYS A 398 32.21 -10.22 251.77
N VAL A 399 31.78 -9.12 251.14
CA VAL A 399 31.56 -7.82 251.80
C VAL A 399 30.09 -7.45 251.60
N ARG A 400 29.21 -8.13 252.34
CA ARG A 400 28.57 -7.53 253.53
C ARG A 400 27.75 -6.29 253.17
N MET A 401 26.43 -6.38 253.22
CA MET A 401 25.71 -6.14 254.50
C MET A 401 25.90 -4.72 255.05
N GLN A 402 25.72 -3.70 254.19
CA GLN A 402 25.51 -2.26 254.44
C GLN A 402 25.55 -1.61 253.03
N HIS A 403 24.53 -1.03 252.39
CA HIS A 403 23.20 -0.49 252.71
C HIS A 403 22.34 -0.63 251.41
N PHE A 404 21.03 -0.90 251.36
CA PHE A 404 19.85 -0.19 251.91
C PHE A 404 19.54 1.21 251.30
N HIS A 405 18.47 1.28 250.48
CA HIS A 405 17.78 2.44 249.86
C HIS A 405 18.51 3.21 248.71
N GLN A 406 17.90 3.67 247.59
CA GLN A 406 16.55 4.26 247.45
C GLN A 406 16.03 4.40 245.97
N LYS A 407 14.74 4.05 245.74
CA LYS A 407 13.72 4.59 244.77
C LYS A 407 14.03 4.95 243.28
N ARG A 408 13.33 4.24 242.38
CA ARG A 408 12.10 4.65 241.60
C ARG A 408 12.13 5.89 240.66
N SER A 409 11.67 5.75 239.39
CA SER A 409 10.48 6.45 238.80
C SER A 409 10.50 6.76 237.27
N SER A 410 9.50 6.23 236.53
CA SER A 410 8.62 6.87 235.50
C SER A 410 9.08 7.50 234.14
N ALA A 411 8.51 6.94 233.06
CA ALA A 411 7.58 7.55 232.05
C ALA A 411 7.97 8.62 230.97
N SER A 412 7.70 8.24 229.71
CA SER A 412 6.83 8.93 228.69
C SER A 412 7.18 10.27 228.00
N ARG A 413 6.67 10.41 226.74
CA ARG A 413 6.31 11.62 225.91
C ARG A 413 7.27 12.26 224.85
N GLN A 414 6.68 12.44 223.65
CA GLN A 414 6.57 13.66 222.79
C GLN A 414 7.65 14.17 221.78
N ARG A 415 7.13 14.65 220.61
CA ARG A 415 7.60 15.76 219.71
C ARG A 415 8.92 15.53 218.92
N HIS A 416 9.27 16.22 217.80
CA HIS A 416 8.61 17.09 216.79
C HIS A 416 9.52 17.17 215.50
N GLU A 417 9.10 17.91 214.46
CA GLU A 417 9.97 18.61 213.44
C GLU A 417 10.79 17.76 212.41
N HIS A 418 11.27 18.23 211.23
CA HIS A 418 11.21 19.51 210.49
C HIS A 418 11.56 19.35 208.97
N SER A 419 11.27 20.39 208.14
CA SER A 419 11.98 20.81 206.88
C SER A 419 11.96 19.95 205.59
N SER A 420 12.17 20.44 204.35
CA SER A 420 12.14 21.79 203.69
C SER A 420 12.58 21.69 202.19
N THR A 421 12.11 22.64 201.34
CA THR A 421 12.65 23.12 200.01
C THR A 421 12.77 22.11 198.82
N ASN A 422 12.91 22.46 197.51
CA ASN A 422 12.97 23.71 196.70
C ASN A 422 12.31 23.44 195.30
N THR A 423 11.67 24.36 194.55
CA THR A 423 12.17 25.44 193.63
C THR A 423 12.95 24.94 192.39
N ALA A 424 12.79 25.32 191.11
CA ALA A 424 11.75 25.87 190.20
C ALA A 424 12.46 26.48 188.95
N ILE A 425 11.94 26.28 187.71
CA ILE A 425 11.84 27.28 186.57
C ILE A 425 13.18 27.80 185.92
N PRO A 426 13.31 28.32 184.65
CA PRO A 426 12.33 28.71 183.59
C PRO A 426 12.52 28.16 182.12
N THR A 427 11.42 28.13 181.35
CA THR A 427 11.03 28.94 180.13
C THR A 427 12.10 29.75 179.29
N PRO A 428 11.81 30.32 178.08
CA PRO A 428 11.13 29.81 176.85
C PRO A 428 11.56 30.44 175.45
N THR A 429 10.75 30.20 174.39
CA THR A 429 10.36 31.09 173.23
C THR A 429 11.26 31.47 172.01
N ILE A 430 10.72 31.17 170.81
CA ILE A 430 10.40 32.08 169.65
C ILE A 430 11.46 32.47 168.56
N SER A 431 10.93 32.53 167.31
CA SER A 431 11.36 33.25 166.06
C SER A 431 12.36 32.62 165.07
N SER A 432 11.85 32.27 163.88
CA SER A 432 11.97 32.98 162.57
C SER A 432 13.24 33.80 162.21
N PRO A 433 13.52 34.10 160.91
CA PRO A 433 13.02 33.51 159.64
C PRO A 433 14.10 33.29 158.54
N ASP A 434 13.62 33.03 157.31
CA ASP A 434 14.16 33.37 155.98
C ASP A 434 15.17 32.47 155.24
N VAL A 435 14.68 32.07 154.04
CA VAL A 435 15.27 31.40 152.85
C VAL A 435 15.64 29.92 152.98
#